data_AF-A0A9P6G8I9-F1
#
_entry.id   AF-A0A9P6G8I9-F1
#
_cell.length_a   1.000
_cell.length_b   1.000
_cell.length_c   1.000
_cell.angle_alpha   90.00
_cell.angle_beta   90.00
_cell.angle_gamma   90.00
#
_symmetry.space_group_name_H-M   'P 1'
#
loop_
_entity.id
_entity.type
_entity.pdbx_description
1 polymer ?
#
loop_
_entity_poly.entity_id
_entity_poly.type
_entity_poly.pdbx_seq_one_letter_code
_entity_poly.pdbx_strand_id
1 'polypeptide(L)'
;MIDTHSIITPAIMYWGTPVTMITTENEEGTANIGPISSAWWLGHRCVLGLASMSQTTINLLRTHQCVINLPSDDMARYINPIAKTTGALDVPPVKQALGYEHCNDKFRLSGLTLRASDLVQPPRIAECPVQMEAELMSSLELMQDLLDRKGVLLAIEVKILRTHVRNDLRLAHHANRIDPDRWRPLIMSFQEFYGLAPAKVTESKLATINEDKYRVLTRSDVIKQGGDMDRVDSGEAACTN
;
A
#
# COMPACT_ATOMS: atom_id res chain seq x y z
N MET A 1 10.56 -38.69 -20.18
CA MET A 1 10.45 -37.80 -19.01
C MET A 1 8.98 -37.72 -18.63
N ILE A 2 8.64 -37.90 -17.37
CA ILE A 2 7.27 -37.66 -16.88
C ILE A 2 7.06 -36.15 -16.95
N ASP A 3 5.98 -35.72 -17.60
CA ASP A 3 5.64 -34.30 -17.63
C ASP A 3 5.33 -33.85 -16.19
N THR A 4 6.04 -32.81 -15.76
CA THR A 4 5.93 -32.25 -14.39
C THR A 4 4.98 -31.06 -14.34
N HIS A 5 4.45 -30.64 -15.49
CA HIS A 5 3.62 -29.44 -15.62
C HIS A 5 2.28 -29.78 -16.26
N SER A 6 1.25 -29.02 -15.89
CA SER A 6 -0.08 -29.10 -16.49
C SER A 6 -0.51 -27.72 -16.97
N ILE A 7 -1.16 -27.67 -18.13
CA ILE A 7 -1.68 -26.42 -18.69
C ILE A 7 -3.04 -26.14 -18.08
N ILE A 8 -3.16 -24.99 -17.41
CA ILE A 8 -4.39 -24.50 -16.79
C ILE A 8 -4.56 -23.00 -17.03
N THR A 9 -5.78 -22.49 -16.87
CA THR A 9 -6.10 -21.05 -16.94
C THR A 9 -6.80 -20.62 -15.65
N PRO A 10 -6.06 -20.17 -14.62
CA PRO A 10 -6.65 -19.71 -13.37
C PRO A 10 -7.53 -18.47 -13.56
N ALA A 11 -8.61 -18.35 -12.79
CA ALA A 11 -9.49 -17.18 -12.82
C ALA A 11 -8.84 -15.92 -12.19
N ILE A 12 -7.82 -16.10 -11.36
CA ILE A 12 -7.06 -15.04 -10.69
C ILE A 12 -5.57 -15.39 -10.68
N MET A 13 -4.70 -14.37 -10.66
CA MET A 13 -3.24 -14.52 -10.69
C MET A 13 -2.59 -14.07 -9.36
N TYR A 14 -3.20 -14.41 -8.23
CA TYR A 14 -2.77 -13.94 -6.90
C TYR A 14 -1.60 -14.80 -6.38
N TRP A 15 -0.45 -14.72 -7.07
CA TRP A 15 0.73 -15.54 -6.80
C TRP A 15 1.47 -15.23 -5.49
N GLY A 16 0.93 -14.36 -4.65
CA GLY A 16 1.55 -13.92 -3.39
C GLY A 16 2.04 -12.48 -3.50
N THR A 17 1.25 -11.56 -2.97
CA THR A 17 1.60 -10.14 -2.90
C THR A 17 1.28 -9.58 -1.52
N PRO A 18 2.02 -8.54 -1.05
CA PRO A 18 1.68 -7.87 0.18
C PRO A 18 0.26 -7.29 0.13
N VAL A 19 -0.53 -7.56 1.16
CA VAL A 19 -1.77 -6.83 1.40
C VAL A 19 -1.42 -5.40 1.75
N THR A 20 -2.22 -4.47 1.26
CA THR A 20 -2.06 -3.04 1.48
C THR A 20 -3.43 -2.42 1.73
N MET A 21 -3.54 -1.51 2.69
CA MET A 21 -4.74 -0.71 2.92
C MET A 21 -4.50 0.73 2.47
N ILE A 22 -5.18 1.13 1.40
CA ILE A 22 -5.11 2.48 0.87
C ILE A 22 -6.18 3.33 1.53
N THR A 23 -5.75 4.39 2.20
CA THR A 23 -6.67 5.40 2.75
C THR A 23 -6.75 6.59 1.81
N THR A 24 -7.96 7.10 1.63
CA THR A 24 -8.28 8.26 0.81
C THR A 24 -9.38 9.07 1.47
N GLU A 25 -9.58 10.31 1.02
CA GLU A 25 -10.60 11.21 1.55
C GLU A 25 -11.85 11.21 0.66
N ASN A 26 -13.02 11.01 1.27
CA ASN A 26 -14.33 11.11 0.61
C ASN A 26 -14.71 12.60 0.37
N GLU A 27 -15.79 12.87 -0.36
CA GLU A 27 -16.18 14.24 -0.71
C GLU A 27 -16.56 15.07 0.52
N GLU A 28 -17.15 14.43 1.52
CA GLU A 28 -17.58 15.01 2.79
C GLU A 28 -16.45 15.11 3.84
N GLY A 29 -15.20 14.78 3.46
CA GLY A 29 -14.02 14.87 4.32
C GLY A 29 -13.81 13.67 5.27
N THR A 30 -14.67 12.64 5.21
CA THR A 30 -14.44 11.38 5.93
C THR A 30 -13.39 10.52 5.23
N ALA A 31 -12.82 9.55 5.94
CA ALA A 31 -11.81 8.66 5.39
C ALA A 31 -12.41 7.34 4.86
N ASN A 32 -11.99 6.92 3.68
CA ASN A 32 -12.26 5.59 3.12
C ASN A 32 -11.02 4.68 3.24
N ILE A 33 -11.24 3.37 3.38
CA ILE A 33 -10.20 2.33 3.36
C ILE A 33 -10.45 1.37 2.19
N GLY A 34 -9.46 1.16 1.34
CA GLY A 34 -9.47 0.14 0.30
C GLY A 34 -8.35 -0.89 0.50
N PRO A 35 -8.68 -2.11 0.99
CA PRO A 35 -7.73 -3.22 0.98
C PRO A 35 -7.45 -3.67 -0.46
N ILE A 36 -6.18 -3.83 -0.81
CA ILE A 36 -5.71 -4.32 -2.10
C ILE A 36 -4.53 -5.27 -1.92
N SER A 37 -4.24 -6.04 -2.97
CA SER A 37 -3.05 -6.90 -3.06
C SER A 37 -2.31 -6.66 -4.38
N SER A 38 -2.44 -5.45 -4.93
CA SER A 38 -1.94 -5.05 -6.24
C SER A 38 -1.10 -3.77 -6.08
N ALA A 39 0.02 -3.91 -5.40
CA ALA A 39 0.98 -2.82 -5.17
C ALA A 39 2.41 -3.31 -5.38
N TRP A 40 3.24 -2.48 -6.00
CA TRP A 40 4.70 -2.70 -6.11
C TRP A 40 5.45 -1.37 -6.10
N TRP A 41 6.74 -1.41 -5.77
CA TRP A 41 7.57 -0.23 -5.56
C TRP A 41 8.72 -0.16 -6.57
N LEU A 42 9.02 1.06 -7.01
CA LEU A 42 10.12 1.39 -7.92
C LEU A 42 10.78 2.68 -7.43
N GLY A 43 11.85 2.55 -6.66
CA GLY A 43 12.41 3.69 -5.92
C GLY A 43 11.42 4.24 -4.89
N HIS A 44 11.22 5.56 -4.86
CA HIS A 44 10.18 6.22 -4.04
C HIS A 44 8.83 6.36 -4.78
N ARG A 45 8.56 5.49 -5.76
CA ARG A 45 7.26 5.37 -6.43
C ARG A 45 6.59 4.07 -6.04
N CYS A 46 5.26 4.10 -5.95
CA CYS A 46 4.44 2.91 -5.86
C CYS A 46 3.44 2.90 -7.01
N VAL A 47 3.21 1.74 -7.62
CA VAL A 47 2.14 1.57 -8.61
C VAL A 47 1.04 0.73 -7.99
N LEU A 48 -0.18 1.25 -8.02
CA LEU A 48 -1.38 0.65 -7.46
C LEU A 48 -2.29 0.16 -8.61
N GLY A 49 -2.62 -1.13 -8.61
CA GLY A 49 -3.62 -1.69 -9.52
C GLY A 49 -5.02 -1.58 -8.90
N LEU A 50 -5.87 -0.70 -9.41
CA LEU A 50 -7.19 -0.43 -8.83
C LEU A 50 -8.31 -0.55 -9.86
N ALA A 51 -9.49 -1.01 -9.43
CA ALA A 51 -10.69 -0.89 -10.25
C ALA A 51 -11.09 0.59 -10.39
N SER A 52 -11.38 1.04 -11.62
CA SER A 52 -11.68 2.46 -11.90
C SER A 52 -12.86 2.98 -11.09
N MET A 53 -13.88 2.14 -10.90
CA MET A 53 -15.11 2.45 -10.16
C MET A 53 -15.01 2.24 -8.63
N SER A 54 -13.83 2.00 -8.07
CA SER A 54 -13.68 1.89 -6.61
C SER A 54 -13.70 3.26 -5.95
N GLN A 55 -14.28 3.38 -4.74
CA GLN A 55 -14.24 4.65 -3.98
C GLN A 55 -12.81 5.14 -3.76
N THR A 56 -11.87 4.22 -3.53
CA THR A 56 -10.45 4.54 -3.41
C THR A 56 -9.91 5.23 -4.66
N THR A 57 -10.23 4.71 -5.86
CA THR A 57 -9.81 5.31 -7.13
C THR A 57 -10.46 6.67 -7.36
N ILE A 58 -11.78 6.77 -7.15
CA ILE A 58 -12.53 8.02 -7.31
C ILE A 58 -11.93 9.11 -6.42
N ASN A 59 -11.71 8.80 -5.15
CA ASN A 59 -11.11 9.74 -4.20
C ASN A 59 -9.67 10.11 -4.59
N LEU A 60 -8.85 9.13 -4.99
CA LEU A 60 -7.44 9.38 -5.34
C LEU A 60 -7.31 10.25 -6.59
N LEU A 61 -8.11 10.00 -7.63
CA LEU A 61 -8.12 10.83 -8.84
C LEU A 61 -8.68 12.24 -8.59
N ARG A 62 -9.54 12.42 -7.59
CA ARG A 62 -10.09 13.73 -7.21
C ARG A 62 -9.15 14.55 -6.33
N THR A 63 -8.56 13.91 -5.31
CA THR A 63 -7.79 14.58 -4.24
C THR A 63 -6.29 14.54 -4.48
N HIS A 64 -5.83 13.66 -5.37
CA HIS A 64 -4.42 13.40 -5.66
C HIS A 64 -3.60 12.96 -4.45
N GLN A 65 -4.23 12.51 -3.36
CA GLN A 65 -3.56 12.12 -2.13
C GLN A 65 -4.04 10.77 -1.62
N CYS A 66 -3.13 9.99 -1.04
CA CYS A 66 -3.46 8.77 -0.30
C CYS A 66 -2.40 8.45 0.76
N VAL A 67 -2.74 7.51 1.64
CA VAL A 67 -1.73 6.79 2.44
C VAL A 67 -1.80 5.31 2.12
N ILE A 68 -0.64 4.72 1.85
CA ILE A 68 -0.41 3.29 1.69
C ILE A 68 -0.04 2.72 3.07
N ASN A 69 -0.91 1.92 3.67
CA ASN A 69 -0.66 1.31 4.98
C ASN A 69 -0.42 -0.19 4.80
N LEU A 70 0.73 -0.69 5.27
CA LEU A 70 1.08 -2.11 5.20
C LEU A 70 0.76 -2.80 6.53
N PRO A 71 -0.21 -3.72 6.58
CA PRO A 71 -0.50 -4.54 7.75
C PRO A 71 0.56 -5.62 7.99
N SER A 72 0.73 -6.00 9.25
CA SER A 72 1.41 -7.23 9.63
C SER A 72 0.51 -8.47 9.48
N ASP A 73 1.11 -9.66 9.43
CA ASP A 73 0.40 -10.93 9.27
C ASP A 73 -0.59 -11.27 10.41
N ASP A 74 -0.48 -10.61 11.57
CA ASP A 74 -1.42 -10.70 12.69
C ASP A 74 -2.65 -9.77 12.58
N MET A 75 -2.76 -9.00 11.48
CA MET A 75 -3.79 -7.98 11.30
C MET A 75 -4.98 -8.42 10.42
N ALA A 76 -5.05 -9.69 9.99
CA ALA A 76 -6.13 -10.20 9.14
C ALA A 76 -7.55 -9.93 9.71
N ARG A 77 -7.69 -9.95 11.05
CA ARG A 77 -8.94 -9.64 11.75
C ARG A 77 -9.50 -8.23 11.48
N TYR A 78 -8.65 -7.26 11.16
CA TYR A 78 -9.08 -5.90 10.80
C TYR A 78 -9.54 -5.80 9.34
N ILE A 79 -9.03 -6.67 8.47
CA ILE A 79 -9.22 -6.59 7.02
C ILE A 79 -10.47 -7.33 6.58
N ASN A 80 -10.71 -8.52 7.11
CA ASN A 80 -11.88 -9.34 6.73
C ASN A 80 -13.23 -8.61 6.85
N PRO A 81 -13.52 -7.85 7.92
CA PRO A 81 -14.78 -7.12 8.03
C PRO A 81 -15.03 -6.12 6.89
N ILE A 82 -13.96 -5.57 6.29
CA ILE A 82 -14.07 -4.54 5.24
C ILE A 82 -13.78 -5.06 3.83
N ALA A 83 -13.35 -6.33 3.67
CA ALA A 83 -12.89 -6.90 2.40
C ALA A 83 -13.99 -6.96 1.32
N LYS A 84 -15.24 -7.21 1.73
CA LYS A 84 -16.42 -7.20 0.85
C LYS A 84 -17.26 -5.92 1.02
N THR A 85 -16.60 -4.79 1.23
CA THR A 85 -17.31 -3.51 1.37
C THR A 85 -16.83 -2.47 0.36
N THR A 86 -17.70 -1.52 0.02
CA THR A 86 -17.37 -0.38 -0.83
C THR A 86 -17.90 0.91 -0.23
N GLY A 87 -17.13 1.99 -0.33
CA GLY A 87 -17.61 3.34 0.04
C GLY A 87 -18.48 3.97 -1.05
N ALA A 88 -18.52 3.37 -2.25
CA ALA A 88 -19.39 3.82 -3.33
C ALA A 88 -20.85 3.52 -2.99
N LEU A 89 -21.71 4.53 -3.05
CA LEU A 89 -23.14 4.42 -2.75
C LEU A 89 -23.86 3.43 -3.68
N ASP A 90 -23.56 3.51 -4.98
CA ASP A 90 -24.08 2.57 -5.95
C ASP A 90 -23.18 1.34 -6.01
N VAL A 91 -23.66 0.23 -5.46
CA VAL A 91 -22.97 -1.07 -5.52
C VAL A 91 -23.47 -1.80 -6.77
N PRO A 92 -22.64 -2.04 -7.80
CA PRO A 92 -23.09 -2.70 -9.01
C PRO A 92 -23.70 -4.09 -8.73
N PRO A 93 -24.74 -4.53 -9.47
CA PRO A 93 -25.40 -5.82 -9.22
C PRO A 93 -24.44 -7.01 -9.19
N VAL A 94 -23.40 -7.00 -10.04
CA VAL A 94 -22.36 -8.03 -10.04
C VAL A 94 -21.58 -8.10 -8.73
N LYS A 95 -21.34 -6.96 -8.07
CA LYS A 95 -20.68 -6.91 -6.76
C LYS A 95 -21.63 -7.37 -5.65
N GLN A 96 -22.90 -6.97 -5.72
CA GLN A 96 -23.92 -7.45 -4.77
C GLN A 96 -24.07 -8.97 -4.83
N ALA A 97 -24.09 -9.56 -6.03
CA ALA A 97 -24.14 -11.01 -6.22
C ALA A 97 -22.90 -11.74 -5.63
N LEU A 98 -21.76 -11.05 -5.53
CA LEU A 98 -20.55 -11.57 -4.88
C LEU A 98 -20.51 -11.31 -3.36
N GLY A 99 -21.58 -10.72 -2.81
CA GLY A 99 -21.74 -10.39 -1.40
C GLY A 99 -21.04 -9.10 -0.97
N TYR A 100 -20.80 -8.16 -1.90
CA TYR A 100 -20.30 -6.84 -1.54
C TYR A 100 -21.44 -5.93 -1.07
N GLU A 101 -21.18 -5.16 -0.04
CA GLU A 101 -22.13 -4.22 0.55
C GLU A 101 -21.55 -2.81 0.64
N HIS A 102 -22.43 -1.82 0.70
CA HIS A 102 -22.01 -0.44 0.95
C HIS A 102 -21.60 -0.26 2.42
N CYS A 103 -20.47 0.37 2.66
CA CYS A 103 -20.01 0.79 3.97
C CYS A 103 -19.25 2.11 3.86
N ASN A 104 -19.84 3.18 4.39
CA ASN A 104 -19.17 4.49 4.42
C ASN A 104 -18.03 4.51 5.44
N ASP A 105 -18.31 4.06 6.67
CA ASP A 105 -17.36 4.10 7.79
C ASP A 105 -16.66 2.75 8.01
N LYS A 106 -15.61 2.53 7.22
CA LYS A 106 -14.79 1.31 7.28
C LYS A 106 -13.82 1.31 8.46
N PHE A 107 -13.46 2.47 9.02
CA PHE A 107 -12.65 2.54 10.24
C PHE A 107 -13.42 1.92 11.40
N ARG A 108 -14.68 2.33 11.60
CA ARG A 108 -15.54 1.73 12.62
C ARG A 108 -15.80 0.25 12.40
N LEU A 109 -16.04 -0.18 11.16
CA LEU A 109 -16.31 -1.59 10.85
C LEU A 109 -15.10 -2.50 11.06
N SER A 110 -13.91 -2.02 10.71
CA SER A 110 -12.66 -2.77 10.94
C SER A 110 -12.20 -2.73 12.38
N GLY A 111 -12.54 -1.66 13.13
CA GLY A 111 -11.98 -1.39 14.46
C GLY A 111 -10.57 -0.79 14.41
N LEU A 112 -10.16 -0.26 13.25
CA LEU A 112 -8.87 0.43 13.07
C LEU A 112 -8.94 1.86 13.59
N THR A 113 -7.79 2.40 14.00
CA THR A 113 -7.69 3.76 14.54
C THR A 113 -7.10 4.70 13.49
N LEU A 114 -7.80 5.81 13.28
CA LEU A 114 -7.40 6.89 12.40
C LEU A 114 -6.26 7.69 13.05
N ARG A 115 -5.16 7.91 12.31
CA ARG A 115 -4.03 8.73 12.75
C ARG A 115 -3.71 9.79 11.71
N ALA A 116 -3.62 11.05 12.14
CA ALA A 116 -3.28 12.14 11.23
C ALA A 116 -1.95 11.88 10.49
N SER A 117 -1.97 12.20 9.20
CA SER A 117 -0.81 12.28 8.32
C SER A 117 -0.10 13.63 8.50
N ASP A 118 1.17 13.71 8.10
CA ASP A 118 1.96 14.92 8.28
C ASP A 118 1.91 15.85 7.05
N LEU A 119 1.73 15.30 5.84
CA LEU A 119 1.87 15.97 4.54
C LEU A 119 0.65 15.84 3.63
N VAL A 120 -0.24 14.88 3.89
CA VAL A 120 -1.45 14.62 3.09
C VAL A 120 -2.71 14.62 3.96
N GLN A 121 -3.88 14.83 3.37
CA GLN A 121 -5.15 14.83 4.10
C GLN A 121 -5.63 13.44 4.52
N PRO A 122 -5.56 12.38 3.67
CA PRO A 122 -5.98 11.06 4.09
C PRO A 122 -5.17 10.57 5.29
N PRO A 123 -5.82 9.92 6.27
CA PRO A 123 -5.16 9.54 7.51
C PRO A 123 -4.42 8.21 7.39
N ARG A 124 -3.39 8.04 8.20
CA ARG A 124 -2.73 6.75 8.41
C ARG A 124 -3.58 5.85 9.30
N ILE A 125 -3.29 4.54 9.27
CA ILE A 125 -3.88 3.53 10.15
C ILE A 125 -2.90 3.25 11.28
N ALA A 126 -3.26 3.61 12.52
CA ALA A 126 -2.34 3.63 13.66
C ALA A 126 -1.70 2.25 13.95
N GLU A 127 -2.45 1.18 13.72
CA GLU A 127 -2.05 -0.20 13.95
C GLU A 127 -1.05 -0.70 12.89
N CYS A 128 -1.05 -0.13 11.68
CA CYS A 128 -0.17 -0.57 10.61
C CYS A 128 1.30 -0.26 10.92
N PRO A 129 2.20 -1.26 10.89
CA PRO A 129 3.60 -1.07 11.20
C PRO A 129 4.37 -0.19 10.21
N VAL A 130 3.92 -0.12 8.95
CA VAL A 130 4.52 0.73 7.91
C VAL A 130 3.42 1.53 7.22
N GLN A 131 3.61 2.84 7.09
CA GLN A 131 2.64 3.76 6.48
C GLN A 131 3.40 4.72 5.55
N MET A 132 2.91 4.94 4.34
CA MET A 132 3.54 5.84 3.36
C MET A 132 2.52 6.86 2.88
N GLU A 133 2.77 8.13 3.18
CA GLU A 133 2.00 9.25 2.65
C GLU A 133 2.43 9.51 1.21
N ALA A 134 1.47 9.67 0.29
CA ALA A 134 1.75 9.71 -1.13
C ALA A 134 0.83 10.63 -1.93
N GLU A 135 1.34 11.11 -3.05
CA GLU A 135 0.61 11.91 -4.04
C GLU A 135 0.49 11.18 -5.37
N LEU A 136 -0.65 11.35 -6.04
CA LEU A 136 -0.89 10.87 -7.40
C LEU A 136 0.06 11.55 -8.39
N MET A 137 0.66 10.76 -9.27
CA MET A 137 1.58 11.25 -10.30
C MET A 137 1.03 11.00 -11.70
N SER A 138 0.48 9.81 -11.92
CA SER A 138 -0.07 9.41 -13.21
C SER A 138 -1.04 8.25 -13.03
N SER A 139 -1.94 8.09 -13.99
CA SER A 139 -2.83 6.94 -14.10
C SER A 139 -2.87 6.43 -15.53
N LEU A 140 -2.76 5.12 -15.70
CA LEU A 140 -2.86 4.44 -16.98
C LEU A 140 -4.05 3.50 -16.99
N GLU A 141 -4.92 3.63 -17.98
CA GLU A 141 -5.96 2.65 -18.26
C GLU A 141 -5.36 1.35 -18.81
N LEU A 142 -5.71 0.23 -18.21
CA LEU A 142 -5.30 -1.10 -18.66
C LEU A 142 -6.32 -1.72 -19.63
N MET A 143 -5.95 -2.87 -20.21
CA MET A 143 -6.79 -3.66 -21.11
C MET A 143 -7.25 -2.91 -22.37
N GLN A 144 -6.33 -2.12 -22.97
CA GLN A 144 -6.62 -1.30 -24.16
C GLN A 144 -7.08 -2.12 -25.38
N ASP A 145 -6.72 -3.40 -25.43
CA ASP A 145 -7.05 -4.38 -26.46
C ASP A 145 -8.44 -5.01 -26.29
N LEU A 146 -9.06 -4.88 -25.11
CA LEU A 146 -10.37 -5.46 -24.79
C LEU A 146 -11.43 -4.36 -24.75
N LEU A 147 -12.16 -4.13 -25.85
CA LEU A 147 -13.09 -2.99 -25.97
C LEU A 147 -14.18 -2.95 -24.87
N ASP A 148 -14.63 -4.09 -24.37
CA ASP A 148 -15.64 -4.19 -23.30
C ASP A 148 -15.04 -4.07 -21.88
N ARG A 149 -13.72 -4.14 -21.74
CA ARG A 149 -13.00 -4.10 -20.46
C ARG A 149 -11.97 -2.97 -20.37
N LYS A 150 -11.78 -2.21 -21.43
CA LYS A 150 -10.85 -1.09 -21.48
C LYS A 150 -11.11 -0.13 -20.32
N GLY A 151 -10.07 0.17 -19.54
CA GLY A 151 -10.13 1.13 -18.45
C GLY A 151 -10.92 0.67 -17.21
N VAL A 152 -11.38 -0.59 -17.14
CA VAL A 152 -12.02 -1.11 -15.91
C VAL A 152 -11.01 -1.25 -14.76
N LEU A 153 -9.72 -1.40 -15.09
CA LEU A 153 -8.60 -1.39 -14.17
C LEU A 153 -7.63 -0.28 -14.57
N LEU A 154 -7.04 0.36 -13.57
CA LEU A 154 -6.02 1.38 -13.70
C LEU A 154 -4.71 0.91 -13.05
N ALA A 155 -3.59 1.23 -13.67
CA ALA A 155 -2.30 1.30 -13.00
C ALA A 155 -2.04 2.75 -12.59
N ILE A 156 -2.00 3.00 -11.29
CA ILE A 156 -1.89 4.35 -10.72
C ILE A 156 -0.52 4.51 -10.08
N GLU A 157 0.31 5.39 -10.62
CA GLU A 157 1.58 5.77 -10.04
C GLU A 157 1.36 6.83 -8.96
N VAL A 158 1.88 6.56 -7.76
CA VAL A 158 1.97 7.52 -6.67
C VAL A 158 3.41 7.71 -6.23
N LYS A 159 3.75 8.94 -5.84
CA LYS A 159 5.04 9.31 -5.27
C LYS A 159 4.96 9.32 -3.76
N ILE A 160 5.86 8.59 -3.11
CA ILE A 160 5.96 8.56 -1.65
C ILE A 160 6.60 9.86 -1.17
N LEU A 161 5.93 10.53 -0.24
CA LEU A 161 6.38 11.79 0.37
C LEU A 161 7.00 11.58 1.75
N ARG A 162 6.51 10.60 2.50
CA ARG A 162 6.98 10.28 3.84
C ARG A 162 6.66 8.84 4.20
N THR A 163 7.62 8.16 4.80
CA THR A 163 7.46 6.80 5.32
C THR A 163 7.54 6.82 6.84
N HIS A 164 6.51 6.28 7.49
CA HIS A 164 6.46 6.03 8.92
C HIS A 164 6.61 4.54 9.15
N VAL A 165 7.47 4.18 10.10
CA VAL A 165 7.78 2.79 10.43
C VAL A 165 7.77 2.64 11.94
N ARG A 166 7.18 1.55 12.45
CA ARG A 166 7.24 1.18 13.85
C ARG A 166 8.70 0.99 14.28
N ASN A 167 9.10 1.58 15.41
CA ASN A 167 10.51 1.66 15.80
C ASN A 167 11.19 0.30 15.93
N ASP A 168 10.45 -0.73 16.33
CA ASP A 168 10.95 -2.10 16.43
C ASP A 168 11.33 -2.71 15.08
N LEU A 169 10.79 -2.21 13.95
CA LEU A 169 11.15 -2.68 12.61
C LEU A 169 12.42 -2.03 12.06
N ARG A 170 12.98 -1.00 12.72
CA ARG A 170 14.22 -0.36 12.27
C ARG A 170 15.40 -1.26 12.59
N LEU A 171 16.28 -1.45 11.60
CA LEU A 171 17.52 -2.18 11.81
C LEU A 171 18.41 -1.40 12.77
N ALA A 172 18.90 -2.07 13.81
CA ALA A 172 19.72 -1.45 14.84
C ALA A 172 20.93 -0.72 14.24
N HIS A 173 21.25 0.46 14.79
CA HIS A 173 22.34 1.33 14.35
C HIS A 173 22.22 1.90 12.93
N HIS A 174 21.08 1.73 12.25
CA HIS A 174 20.80 2.34 10.96
C HIS A 174 19.63 3.32 11.03
N ALA A 175 19.81 4.50 10.43
CA ALA A 175 18.77 5.53 10.42
C ALA A 175 17.58 5.18 9.51
N ASN A 176 17.84 4.49 8.40
CA ASN A 176 16.92 4.38 7.26
C ASN A 176 16.79 2.94 6.72
N ARG A 177 17.02 1.92 7.55
CA ARG A 177 16.94 0.51 7.15
C ARG A 177 15.89 -0.25 7.94
N ILE A 178 15.24 -1.19 7.27
CA ILE A 178 14.26 -2.10 7.85
C ILE A 178 14.97 -3.40 8.24
N ASP A 179 14.66 -3.94 9.41
CA ASP A 179 15.06 -5.28 9.82
C ASP A 179 14.12 -6.30 9.15
N PRO A 180 14.59 -7.07 8.13
CA PRO A 180 13.75 -8.02 7.42
C PRO A 180 13.33 -9.23 8.28
N ASP A 181 14.02 -9.49 9.39
CA ASP A 181 13.66 -10.57 10.32
C ASP A 181 12.51 -10.17 11.25
N ARG A 182 12.27 -8.87 11.40
CA ARG A 182 11.15 -8.32 12.18
C ARG A 182 9.96 -7.91 11.32
N TRP A 183 10.17 -7.58 10.06
CA TRP A 183 9.09 -7.28 9.13
C TRP A 183 8.30 -8.54 8.77
N ARG A 184 7.03 -8.58 9.16
CA ARG A 184 6.11 -9.70 8.93
C ARG A 184 4.89 -9.23 8.16
N PRO A 185 4.95 -9.13 6.82
CA PRO A 185 3.84 -8.66 6.00
C PRO A 185 2.72 -9.70 5.92
N LEU A 186 1.48 -9.25 5.91
CA LEU A 186 0.35 -10.07 5.47
C LEU A 186 0.40 -10.26 3.94
N ILE A 187 0.38 -11.50 3.47
CA ILE A 187 0.45 -11.86 2.04
C ILE A 187 -0.91 -12.39 1.58
N MET A 188 -1.43 -11.87 0.47
CA MET A 188 -2.58 -12.44 -0.22
C MET A 188 -2.09 -13.44 -1.26
N SER A 189 -2.53 -14.70 -1.15
CA SER A 189 -2.28 -15.72 -2.17
C SER A 189 -3.56 -16.50 -2.45
N PHE A 190 -4.07 -16.37 -3.68
CA PHE A 190 -5.32 -17.01 -4.13
C PHE A 190 -6.51 -16.90 -3.16
N GLN A 191 -6.80 -15.68 -2.69
CA GLN A 191 -7.88 -15.35 -1.72
C GLN A 191 -7.64 -15.85 -0.29
N GLU A 192 -6.47 -16.41 -0.02
CA GLU A 192 -6.05 -16.81 1.32
C GLU A 192 -4.99 -15.84 1.86
N PHE A 193 -4.95 -15.71 3.19
CA PHE A 193 -3.95 -14.92 3.88
C PHE A 193 -2.80 -15.80 4.39
N TYR A 194 -1.58 -15.38 4.09
CA TYR A 194 -0.35 -16.03 4.54
C TYR A 194 0.57 -15.03 5.24
N GLY A 195 1.46 -15.55 6.08
CA GLY A 195 2.62 -14.84 6.63
C GLY A 195 3.92 -15.46 6.14
N LEU A 196 5.04 -14.78 6.39
CA LEU A 196 6.36 -15.34 6.12
C LEU A 196 6.73 -16.37 7.19
N ALA A 197 7.40 -17.45 6.79
CA ALA A 197 8.02 -18.38 7.74
C ALA A 197 8.99 -17.62 8.68
N PRO A 198 9.17 -18.05 9.94
CA PRO A 198 9.96 -17.33 10.93
C PRO A 198 11.49 -17.35 10.65
N ALA A 199 11.93 -17.83 9.50
CA ALA A 199 13.33 -17.93 9.12
C ALA A 199 13.55 -17.57 7.64
N LYS A 200 14.75 -17.05 7.34
CA LYS A 200 15.23 -16.88 5.96
C LYS A 200 15.37 -18.25 5.31
N VAL A 201 15.01 -18.34 4.03
CA VAL A 201 15.29 -19.54 3.23
C VAL A 201 16.80 -19.68 3.02
N THR A 202 17.47 -18.58 2.66
CA THR A 202 18.92 -18.48 2.50
C THR A 202 19.34 -17.01 2.50
N GLU A 203 20.63 -16.74 2.61
CA GLU A 203 21.16 -15.40 2.44
C GLU A 203 21.11 -14.96 0.96
N SER A 204 20.67 -13.73 0.72
CA SER A 204 20.66 -13.15 -0.62
C SER A 204 22.02 -12.57 -0.97
N LYS A 205 22.51 -12.82 -2.19
CA LYS A 205 23.70 -12.12 -2.70
C LYS A 205 23.50 -10.59 -2.76
N LEU A 206 22.26 -10.11 -2.89
CA LEU A 206 21.95 -8.68 -2.83
C LEU A 206 22.23 -8.08 -1.46
N ALA A 207 22.21 -8.88 -0.38
CA ALA A 207 22.52 -8.40 0.97
C ALA A 207 23.97 -7.92 1.11
N THR A 208 24.85 -8.25 0.15
CA THR A 208 26.23 -7.73 0.08
C THR A 208 26.31 -6.28 -0.41
N ILE A 209 25.23 -5.75 -0.99
CA ILE A 209 25.17 -4.38 -1.49
C ILE A 209 24.71 -3.47 -0.35
N ASN A 210 25.47 -2.41 -0.08
CA ASN A 210 24.98 -1.36 0.81
C ASN A 210 23.73 -0.71 0.21
N GLU A 211 22.59 -0.81 0.91
CA GLU A 211 21.29 -0.23 0.52
C GLU A 211 21.37 1.25 0.10
N ASP A 212 22.28 2.03 0.69
CA ASP A 212 22.45 3.45 0.38
C ASP A 212 22.82 3.69 -1.09
N LYS A 213 23.41 2.69 -1.77
CA LYS A 213 23.71 2.76 -3.21
C LYS A 213 22.46 2.79 -4.10
N TYR A 214 21.32 2.30 -3.62
CA TYR A 214 20.06 2.36 -4.36
C TYR A 214 19.42 3.76 -4.33
N ARG A 215 19.95 4.69 -3.52
CA ARG A 215 19.40 6.05 -3.43
C ARG A 215 19.46 6.85 -4.73
N VAL A 216 20.30 6.44 -5.70
CA VAL A 216 20.33 7.05 -7.04
C VAL A 216 18.98 6.98 -7.76
N LEU A 217 18.11 6.02 -7.41
CA LEU A 217 16.75 5.89 -7.94
C LEU A 217 15.68 6.51 -7.03
N THR A 218 16.03 6.90 -5.80
CA THR A 218 15.06 7.42 -4.81
C THR A 218 15.20 8.91 -4.54
N ARG A 219 16.38 9.48 -4.76
CA ARG A 219 16.69 10.91 -4.59
C ARG A 219 16.97 11.56 -5.94
N SER A 220 16.67 12.85 -6.05
CA SER A 220 17.07 13.65 -7.19
C SER A 220 18.05 14.73 -6.75
N ASP A 221 19.18 14.83 -7.45
CA ASP A 221 20.17 15.88 -7.23
C ASP A 221 19.73 17.25 -7.77
N VAL A 222 18.61 17.29 -8.49
CA VAL A 222 18.07 18.51 -9.15
C VAL A 222 16.84 19.04 -8.42
N ILE A 223 15.97 18.15 -7.94
CA ILE A 223 14.71 18.52 -7.29
C ILE A 223 14.59 17.76 -5.97
N LYS A 224 14.59 18.46 -4.84
CA LYS A 224 14.29 17.84 -3.54
C LYS A 224 12.89 17.23 -3.57
N GLN A 225 12.78 15.95 -3.28
CA GLN A 225 11.52 15.22 -3.19
C GLN A 225 11.10 15.03 -1.72
N GLY A 226 9.81 14.82 -1.48
CA GLY A 226 9.36 14.20 -0.24
C GLY A 226 10.03 12.84 -0.07
N GLY A 227 10.48 12.51 1.14
CA GLY A 227 11.22 11.27 1.45
C GLY A 227 12.75 11.41 1.41
N ASP A 228 13.29 12.52 0.91
CA ASP A 228 14.74 12.81 0.98
C ASP A 228 15.18 13.24 2.38
N MET A 229 14.22 13.75 3.15
CA MET A 229 14.39 14.20 4.53
C MET A 229 14.34 12.98 5.46
N ASP A 230 15.44 12.22 5.52
CA ASP A 230 15.75 11.50 6.77
C ASP A 230 15.61 12.58 7.87
N ARG A 231 14.83 12.36 8.93
CA ARG A 231 14.78 13.34 10.04
C ARG A 231 16.18 13.43 10.66
N VAL A 232 17.02 14.27 10.08
CA VAL A 232 18.30 14.74 10.59
C VAL A 232 18.04 16.21 10.84
N ASP A 233 17.55 16.47 12.06
CA ASP A 233 17.67 17.72 12.84
C ASP A 233 16.50 17.82 13.83
N SER A 234 16.61 17.03 14.90
CA SER A 234 16.12 17.46 16.21
C SER A 234 17.35 17.91 17.01
N GLY A 235 17.90 19.06 16.63
CA GLY A 235 19.25 19.43 17.06
C GLY A 235 19.65 20.88 16.91
N GLU A 236 18.73 21.82 16.69
CA GLU A 236 18.96 23.22 17.09
C GLU A 236 17.79 23.66 17.95
N ALA A 237 18.03 23.50 19.26
CA ALA A 237 17.27 24.16 20.28
C ALA A 237 17.35 25.67 20.03
N ALA A 238 16.21 26.29 19.76
CA ALA A 238 16.03 27.71 20.00
C ALA A 238 16.19 27.95 21.50
N CYS A 239 17.41 28.27 21.94
CA CYS A 239 17.72 28.89 23.22
C CYS A 239 19.00 29.72 23.08
N THR A 240 18.96 30.92 23.67
CA THR A 240 19.98 31.99 23.76
C THR A 240 19.96 32.96 22.56
N ASN A 241 19.59 34.23 22.65
CA ASN A 241 19.13 35.14 23.73
C ASN A 241 18.10 36.12 23.13
#